data_AF-A0A3D5KKH4-F1
#
_entry.id   AF-A0A3D5KKH4-F1
#
_cell.length_a   1.000
_cell.length_b   1.000
_cell.length_c   1.000
_cell.angle_alpha   90.00
_cell.angle_beta   90.00
_cell.angle_gamma   90.00
#
_symmetry.space_group_name_H-M   'P 1'
#
loop_
_entity.id
_entity.type
_entity.pdbx_description
1 polymer ?
#
loop_
_entity_poly.entity_id
_entity_poly.type
_entity_poly.pdbx_seq_one_letter_code
_entity_poly.pdbx_strand_id
1 'polypeptide(L)'
;MRLNYKPLMVFAALLFMNAAVQAQNSVSIGTTTTNQRAVLLLVGNNQGLVIPTVGNPTNINAQASDAGMIVYNTTDKLVYYYNGTQWTSLGGSGSASQAISIAGNVITVGTGGTTANISSAAPSTKGQFFMWDGTAWTATSITGDVSSSSSTNGSLTVTGIQGKGVTLPSSGVQYLAYDATQGKWVFQTPSGSVPTLANGQLLTGNGTINSATTLAGDGSLIGGTLTVSGLQGKNLPALPTSTVFPVQLLSFNGTNNSWEFKDLIGANIMTKTVYDPTGKSADAFDLTKHTGWPANASGFLTNNGTGTLSWSTPSGTVPTLANGQILTGNGTTNSATTLAGDATLSGGTLTIS
;
A
#
# COMPACT_ATOMS: atom_id res chain seq x y z
N MET A 1 -66.22 -84.20 66.86
CA MET A 1 -65.39 -84.10 65.64
C MET A 1 -64.10 -83.39 66.02
N ARG A 2 -62.96 -84.09 66.18
CA ARG A 2 -61.68 -83.45 66.54
C ARG A 2 -61.07 -82.87 65.26
N LEU A 3 -60.93 -81.55 65.16
CA LEU A 3 -60.23 -80.94 64.03
C LEU A 3 -58.76 -81.35 64.06
N ASN A 4 -58.22 -81.75 62.91
CA ASN A 4 -56.82 -82.10 62.76
C ASN A 4 -56.01 -80.81 62.50
N TYR A 5 -55.32 -80.30 63.51
CA TYR A 5 -54.64 -78.98 63.48
C TYR A 5 -53.31 -78.99 62.70
N LYS A 6 -52.78 -80.18 62.37
CA LYS A 6 -51.53 -80.34 61.62
C LYS A 6 -51.56 -79.69 60.22
N PRO A 7 -52.57 -79.93 59.36
CA PRO A 7 -52.67 -79.25 58.06
C PRO A 7 -52.89 -77.73 58.19
N LEU A 8 -53.60 -77.27 59.23
CA LEU A 8 -53.81 -75.85 59.48
C LEU A 8 -52.51 -75.13 59.88
N MET A 9 -51.65 -75.78 60.69
CA MET A 9 -50.34 -75.24 61.04
C MET A 9 -49.37 -75.22 59.84
N VAL A 10 -49.39 -76.25 58.99
CA VAL A 10 -48.58 -76.29 57.77
C VAL A 10 -49.04 -75.22 56.78
N PHE A 11 -50.35 -75.04 56.60
CA PHE A 11 -50.91 -73.97 55.76
C PHE A 11 -50.58 -72.57 56.29
N ALA A 12 -50.69 -72.35 57.60
CA ALA A 12 -50.27 -71.10 58.22
C ALA A 12 -48.77 -70.83 58.01
N ALA A 13 -47.91 -71.84 58.21
CA ALA A 13 -46.48 -71.70 57.99
C ALA A 13 -46.14 -71.36 56.51
N LEU A 14 -46.84 -71.97 55.54
CA LEU A 14 -46.68 -71.65 54.12
C LEU A 14 -47.19 -70.25 53.76
N LEU A 15 -48.22 -69.74 54.44
CA LEU A 15 -48.68 -68.35 54.30
C LEU A 15 -47.66 -67.33 54.85
N PHE A 16 -46.95 -67.66 55.93
CA PHE A 16 -45.94 -66.77 56.52
C PHE A 16 -44.60 -66.74 55.76
N MET A 17 -44.31 -67.72 54.89
CA MET A 17 -43.06 -67.77 54.11
C MET A 17 -43.08 -66.90 52.84
N ASN A 18 -44.25 -66.41 52.40
CA ASN A 18 -44.39 -65.56 51.19
C ASN A 18 -44.36 -64.05 51.48
N ALA A 19 -44.06 -63.64 52.72
CA ALA A 19 -43.73 -62.25 52.98
C ALA A 19 -42.32 -61.97 52.43
N ALA A 20 -42.22 -61.59 51.16
CA ALA A 20 -41.02 -61.00 50.61
C ALA A 20 -40.71 -59.74 51.44
N VAL A 21 -39.78 -59.87 52.38
CA VAL A 21 -39.20 -58.74 53.09
C VAL A 21 -38.43 -57.96 52.03
N GLN A 22 -39.08 -56.95 51.44
CA GLN A 22 -38.39 -55.94 50.65
C GLN A 22 -37.34 -55.32 51.58
N ALA A 23 -36.07 -55.59 51.32
CA ALA A 23 -34.98 -54.89 51.98
C ALA A 23 -35.22 -53.38 51.80
N GLN A 24 -35.04 -52.61 52.86
CA GLN A 24 -35.34 -51.18 52.87
C GLN A 24 -34.57 -50.48 51.73
N ASN A 25 -35.28 -49.84 50.79
CA ASN A 25 -34.67 -49.12 49.66
C ASN A 25 -33.92 -47.83 50.09
N SER A 26 -33.98 -47.50 51.38
CA SER A 26 -33.35 -46.34 52.01
C SER A 26 -32.95 -46.69 53.45
N VAL A 27 -31.72 -46.36 53.84
CA VAL A 27 -31.22 -46.45 55.21
C VAL A 27 -31.26 -45.06 55.84
N SER A 28 -31.74 -44.95 57.07
CA SER A 28 -31.73 -43.68 57.80
C SER A 28 -31.16 -43.89 59.20
N ILE A 29 -30.20 -43.04 59.58
CA ILE A 29 -29.47 -43.12 60.84
C ILE A 29 -29.67 -41.81 61.59
N GLY A 30 -30.04 -41.90 62.86
CA GLY A 30 -30.30 -40.74 63.74
C GLY A 30 -31.67 -40.07 63.51
N THR A 31 -32.56 -40.71 62.76
CA THR A 31 -33.96 -40.29 62.56
C THR A 31 -34.86 -41.51 62.33
N THR A 32 -36.15 -41.35 62.61
CA THR A 32 -37.19 -42.32 62.26
C THR A 32 -37.87 -42.03 60.92
N THR A 33 -37.57 -40.89 60.31
CA THR A 33 -38.09 -40.49 59.00
C THR A 33 -37.13 -40.94 57.91
N THR A 34 -37.60 -41.75 56.96
CA THR A 34 -36.83 -42.13 55.78
C THR A 34 -36.96 -41.08 54.66
N ASN A 35 -35.96 -40.98 53.80
CA ASN A 35 -36.01 -40.13 52.61
C ASN A 35 -36.01 -41.01 51.35
N GLN A 36 -37.12 -41.04 50.63
CA GLN A 36 -37.29 -41.87 49.43
C GLN A 36 -36.34 -41.51 48.28
N ARG A 37 -35.70 -40.32 48.33
CA ARG A 37 -34.70 -39.87 47.36
C ARG A 37 -33.26 -40.20 47.76
N ALA A 38 -33.03 -40.77 48.94
CA ALA A 38 -31.70 -41.10 49.44
C ALA A 38 -31.60 -42.57 49.82
N VAL A 39 -30.55 -43.25 49.31
CA VAL A 39 -30.20 -44.60 49.78
C VAL A 39 -29.67 -44.55 51.22
N LEU A 40 -29.06 -43.43 51.62
CA LEU A 40 -28.53 -43.22 52.98
C LEU A 40 -28.81 -41.78 53.44
N LEU A 41 -29.53 -41.63 54.55
CA LEU A 41 -29.77 -40.36 55.25
C LEU A 41 -29.11 -40.41 56.64
N LEU A 42 -28.21 -39.47 56.93
CA LEU A 42 -27.63 -39.29 58.26
C LEU A 42 -28.17 -37.99 58.86
N VAL A 43 -28.80 -38.08 60.02
CA VAL A 43 -29.24 -36.93 60.81
C VAL A 43 -28.53 -36.99 62.15
N GLY A 44 -27.62 -36.05 62.41
CA GLY A 44 -26.88 -35.96 63.66
C GLY A 44 -27.03 -34.57 64.29
N ASN A 45 -26.87 -34.48 65.61
CA ASN A 45 -26.76 -33.22 66.33
C ASN A 45 -25.31 -33.03 66.79
N ASN A 46 -24.63 -31.99 66.32
CA ASN A 46 -23.20 -31.74 66.59
C ASN A 46 -22.25 -32.91 66.24
N GLN A 47 -22.61 -33.76 65.27
CA GLN A 47 -21.79 -34.88 64.78
C GLN A 47 -21.39 -34.67 63.31
N GLY A 48 -20.23 -35.20 62.90
CA GLY A 48 -19.74 -35.18 61.52
C GLY A 48 -19.75 -36.56 60.86
N LEU A 49 -19.62 -36.60 59.54
CA LEU A 49 -19.39 -37.82 58.77
C LEU A 49 -17.89 -37.97 58.47
N VAL A 50 -17.29 -39.08 58.89
CA VAL A 50 -15.97 -39.49 58.42
C VAL A 50 -16.16 -40.40 57.21
N ILE A 51 -15.84 -39.89 56.03
CA ILE A 51 -15.79 -40.67 54.78
C ILE A 51 -14.49 -41.51 54.72
N PRO A 52 -14.42 -42.55 53.86
CA PRO A 52 -13.22 -43.36 53.70
C PRO A 52 -11.98 -42.49 53.44
N THR A 53 -10.91 -42.75 54.18
CA THR A 53 -9.67 -41.98 54.11
C THR A 53 -8.60 -42.74 53.33
N VAL A 54 -7.84 -42.05 52.50
CA VAL A 54 -6.75 -42.64 51.69
C VAL A 54 -5.55 -41.71 51.61
N GLY A 55 -4.34 -42.25 51.51
CA GLY A 55 -3.13 -41.44 51.31
C GLY A 55 -3.02 -40.84 49.90
N ASN A 56 -3.57 -41.54 48.90
CA ASN A 56 -3.67 -41.06 47.52
C ASN A 56 -4.89 -41.75 46.86
N PRO A 57 -5.89 -40.99 46.35
CA PRO A 57 -7.05 -41.55 45.67
C PRO A 57 -6.70 -42.45 44.47
N THR A 58 -5.61 -42.17 43.74
CA THR A 58 -5.22 -42.98 42.56
C THR A 58 -4.79 -44.40 42.91
N ASN A 59 -4.56 -44.71 44.20
CA ASN A 59 -4.28 -46.07 44.65
C ASN A 59 -5.55 -46.93 44.71
N ILE A 60 -6.73 -46.32 44.63
CA ILE A 60 -8.00 -47.03 44.45
C ILE A 60 -8.13 -47.35 42.96
N ASN A 61 -8.23 -48.64 42.62
CA ASN A 61 -8.48 -49.11 41.25
C ASN A 61 -9.95 -48.92 40.84
N ALA A 62 -10.40 -47.66 40.82
CA ALA A 62 -11.76 -47.29 40.43
C ALA A 62 -11.98 -47.52 38.93
N GLN A 63 -13.10 -48.14 38.58
CA GLN A 63 -13.56 -48.34 37.21
C GLN A 63 -14.61 -47.28 36.85
N ALA A 64 -14.93 -47.14 35.56
CA ALA A 64 -15.95 -46.18 35.11
C ALA A 64 -17.32 -46.37 35.78
N SER A 65 -17.67 -47.61 36.16
CA SER A 65 -18.89 -47.93 36.93
C SER A 65 -18.91 -47.34 38.34
N ASP A 66 -17.75 -46.95 38.87
CA ASP A 66 -17.59 -46.44 40.22
C ASP A 66 -17.67 -44.89 40.28
N ALA A 67 -18.18 -44.26 39.20
CA ALA A 67 -18.43 -42.83 39.17
C ALA A 67 -19.31 -42.40 40.35
N GLY A 68 -18.84 -41.39 41.10
CA GLY A 68 -19.49 -40.90 42.31
C GLY A 68 -18.91 -41.44 43.62
N MET A 69 -17.91 -42.32 43.61
CA MET A 69 -17.14 -42.65 44.83
C MET A 69 -16.54 -41.38 45.45
N ILE A 70 -16.59 -41.27 46.78
CA ILE A 70 -16.06 -40.12 47.54
C ILE A 70 -15.07 -40.61 48.59
N VAL A 71 -13.90 -39.96 48.66
CA VAL A 71 -12.86 -40.25 49.65
C VAL A 71 -12.22 -38.98 50.18
N TYR A 72 -11.65 -39.04 51.38
CA TYR A 72 -10.82 -37.98 51.94
C TYR A 72 -9.34 -38.35 51.78
N ASN A 73 -8.59 -37.51 51.09
CA ASN A 73 -7.15 -37.68 50.94
C ASN A 73 -6.42 -37.13 52.17
N THR A 74 -5.75 -38.01 52.91
CA THR A 74 -5.05 -37.65 54.14
C THR A 74 -3.73 -36.91 53.90
N THR A 75 -3.22 -36.87 52.68
CA THR A 75 -1.96 -36.19 52.34
C THR A 75 -2.22 -34.70 52.10
N ASP A 76 -3.11 -34.36 51.17
CA ASP A 76 -3.42 -32.97 50.81
C ASP A 76 -4.61 -32.38 51.59
N LYS A 77 -5.29 -33.19 52.40
CA LYS A 77 -6.44 -32.81 53.25
C LYS A 77 -7.68 -32.39 52.45
N LEU A 78 -7.86 -32.94 51.25
CA LEU A 78 -8.97 -32.62 50.36
C LEU A 78 -9.94 -33.80 50.21
N VAL A 79 -11.21 -33.49 49.96
CA VAL A 79 -12.20 -34.48 49.53
C VAL A 79 -12.06 -34.68 48.02
N TYR A 80 -12.08 -35.93 47.57
CA TYR A 80 -12.07 -36.30 46.15
C TYR A 80 -13.31 -37.09 45.80
N TYR A 81 -13.78 -36.93 44.56
CA TYR A 81 -14.73 -37.83 43.93
C TYR A 81 -14.18 -38.42 42.63
N TYR A 82 -14.59 -39.65 42.31
CA TYR A 82 -14.26 -40.26 41.02
C TYR A 82 -15.32 -39.87 39.98
N ASN A 83 -14.92 -39.27 38.87
CA ASN A 83 -15.86 -38.78 37.84
C ASN A 83 -16.19 -39.80 36.74
N GLY A 84 -15.73 -41.05 36.89
CA GLY A 84 -15.84 -42.11 35.88
C GLY A 84 -14.57 -42.31 35.03
N THR A 85 -13.60 -41.39 35.10
CA THR A 85 -12.30 -41.51 34.44
C THR A 85 -11.12 -41.22 35.37
N GLN A 86 -11.25 -40.21 36.23
CA GLN A 86 -10.21 -39.78 37.15
C GLN A 86 -10.76 -39.25 38.48
N TRP A 87 -9.90 -39.23 39.49
CA TRP A 87 -10.18 -38.59 40.78
C TRP A 87 -10.05 -37.07 40.65
N THR A 88 -11.08 -36.35 41.10
CA THR A 88 -11.15 -34.88 41.08
C THR A 88 -11.39 -34.37 42.50
N SER A 89 -10.65 -33.35 42.94
CA SER A 89 -10.82 -32.75 44.27
C SER A 89 -12.03 -31.80 44.31
N LEU A 90 -12.72 -31.75 45.45
CA LEU A 90 -13.87 -30.88 45.74
C LEU A 90 -13.49 -29.61 46.52
N GLY A 91 -12.21 -29.42 46.79
CA GLY A 91 -11.69 -28.27 47.52
C GLY A 91 -10.19 -28.18 47.31
N GLY A 92 -9.66 -26.97 47.37
CA GLY A 92 -8.25 -26.66 47.21
C GLY A 92 -8.12 -25.16 47.09
N SER A 93 -7.47 -24.53 48.06
CA SER A 93 -7.03 -23.14 47.97
C SER A 93 -5.88 -23.04 46.96
N GLY A 94 -6.15 -23.36 45.71
CA GLY A 94 -5.49 -22.63 44.67
C GLY A 94 -5.91 -21.18 44.90
N SER A 95 -4.96 -20.29 45.14
CA SER A 95 -5.09 -18.96 44.56
C SER A 95 -5.49 -19.24 43.11
N ALA A 96 -6.78 -19.18 42.80
CA ALA A 96 -7.18 -19.24 41.42
C ALA A 96 -6.40 -18.06 40.84
N SER A 97 -5.42 -18.35 39.98
CA SER A 97 -4.86 -17.34 39.11
C SER A 97 -6.06 -16.93 38.29
N GLN A 98 -6.82 -15.96 38.82
CA GLN A 98 -8.05 -15.52 38.21
C GLN A 98 -7.54 -14.84 36.98
N ALA A 99 -7.70 -15.50 35.83
CA ALA A 99 -7.38 -14.89 34.57
C ALA A 99 -8.19 -13.60 34.51
N ILE A 100 -7.49 -12.46 34.60
CA ILE A 100 -8.06 -11.17 34.28
C ILE A 100 -7.82 -11.04 32.78
N SER A 101 -8.88 -11.22 32.00
CA SER A 101 -8.84 -10.92 30.57
C SER A 101 -9.57 -9.61 30.32
N ILE A 102 -8.97 -8.78 29.47
CA ILE A 102 -9.59 -7.55 29.00
C ILE A 102 -9.82 -7.73 27.51
N ALA A 103 -11.08 -7.69 27.10
CA ALA A 103 -11.49 -7.75 25.71
C ALA A 103 -12.43 -6.57 25.42
N GLY A 104 -11.96 -5.60 24.63
CA GLY A 104 -12.70 -4.37 24.37
C GLY A 104 -12.97 -3.58 25.67
N ASN A 105 -14.25 -3.37 26.00
CA ASN A 105 -14.72 -2.66 27.19
C ASN A 105 -15.02 -3.61 28.37
N VAL A 106 -14.71 -4.91 28.28
CA VAL A 106 -15.11 -5.90 29.28
C VAL A 106 -13.88 -6.43 30.02
N ILE A 107 -13.93 -6.38 31.34
CA ILE A 107 -13.03 -7.09 32.24
C ILE A 107 -13.73 -8.39 32.64
N THR A 108 -13.08 -9.52 32.40
CA THR A 108 -13.53 -10.82 32.90
C THR A 108 -12.61 -11.26 34.02
N VAL A 109 -13.17 -11.68 35.16
CA VAL A 109 -12.40 -12.21 36.30
C VAL A 109 -12.77 -13.67 36.53
N GLY A 110 -11.76 -14.53 36.48
CA GLY A 110 -11.88 -15.95 36.82
C GLY A 110 -12.34 -16.83 35.67
N THR A 111 -12.24 -18.15 35.85
CA THR A 111 -12.63 -19.16 34.86
C THR A 111 -14.15 -19.30 34.70
N GLY A 112 -14.94 -18.67 35.58
CA GLY A 112 -16.41 -18.70 35.60
C GLY A 112 -17.10 -17.53 34.89
N GLY A 113 -16.36 -16.61 34.25
CA GLY A 113 -16.96 -15.62 33.34
C GLY A 113 -17.68 -14.44 34.01
N THR A 114 -17.38 -14.12 35.28
CA THR A 114 -17.89 -12.88 35.88
C THR A 114 -17.32 -11.70 35.11
N THR A 115 -18.18 -10.96 34.42
CA THR A 115 -17.80 -9.82 33.59
C THR A 115 -18.27 -8.51 34.22
N ALA A 116 -17.45 -7.48 34.06
CA ALA A 116 -17.80 -6.11 34.36
C ALA A 116 -17.32 -5.21 33.22
N ASN A 117 -18.14 -4.24 32.83
CA ASN A 117 -17.74 -3.26 31.85
C ASN A 117 -16.83 -2.20 32.50
N ILE A 118 -15.80 -1.74 31.78
CA ILE A 118 -14.91 -0.65 32.21
C ILE A 118 -15.70 0.67 32.27
N SER A 119 -16.59 0.86 31.30
CA SER A 119 -17.48 2.02 31.17
C SER A 119 -18.89 1.59 30.75
N SER A 120 -19.88 2.46 30.89
CA SER A 120 -21.26 2.18 30.43
C SER A 120 -21.37 1.97 28.92
N ALA A 121 -20.46 2.54 28.12
CA ALA A 121 -20.44 2.44 26.67
C ALA A 121 -19.01 2.22 26.14
N ALA A 122 -18.86 1.20 25.29
CA ALA A 122 -17.56 0.90 24.66
C ALA A 122 -17.14 2.02 23.67
N PRO A 123 -15.84 2.19 23.40
CA PRO A 123 -15.34 3.07 22.35
C PRO A 123 -15.95 2.68 21.01
N SER A 124 -16.57 3.65 20.34
CA SER A 124 -17.30 3.42 19.07
C SER A 124 -16.46 3.76 17.85
N THR A 125 -15.37 4.51 18.03
CA THR A 125 -14.44 4.90 16.96
C THR A 125 -12.99 4.70 17.39
N LYS A 126 -12.09 4.51 16.42
CA LYS A 126 -10.65 4.45 16.67
C LYS A 126 -10.15 5.81 17.19
N GLY A 127 -9.26 5.79 18.18
CA GLY A 127 -8.68 7.00 18.79
C GLY A 127 -9.43 7.51 20.03
N GLN A 128 -10.54 6.88 20.43
CA GLN A 128 -11.17 7.13 21.73
C GLN A 128 -10.41 6.46 22.87
N PHE A 129 -10.37 7.12 24.03
CA PHE A 129 -9.73 6.65 25.25
C PHE A 129 -10.75 6.56 26.38
N PHE A 130 -10.58 5.59 27.28
CA PHE A 130 -11.31 5.63 28.55
C PHE A 130 -10.69 6.69 29.45
N MET A 131 -11.48 7.68 29.83
CA MET A 131 -11.07 8.77 30.71
C MET A 131 -12.01 8.81 31.91
N TRP A 132 -11.45 9.00 33.11
CA TRP A 132 -12.24 9.18 34.33
C TRP A 132 -12.72 10.63 34.41
N ASP A 133 -14.04 10.84 34.47
CA ASP A 133 -14.65 12.17 34.54
C ASP A 133 -14.93 12.66 35.97
N GLY A 134 -14.54 11.87 36.98
CA GLY A 134 -14.86 12.13 38.39
C GLY A 134 -15.93 11.19 38.96
N THR A 135 -16.76 10.58 38.09
CA THR A 135 -17.88 9.70 38.48
C THR A 135 -17.86 8.36 37.76
N ALA A 136 -17.45 8.34 36.49
CA ALA A 136 -17.38 7.13 35.68
C ALA A 136 -16.20 7.18 34.69
N TRP A 137 -15.78 6.01 34.23
CA TRP A 137 -14.94 5.92 33.04
C TRP A 137 -15.84 6.11 31.82
N THR A 138 -15.44 7.00 30.92
CA THR A 138 -16.17 7.31 29.69
C THR A 138 -15.24 7.24 28.48
N ALA A 139 -15.72 6.70 27.36
CA ALA A 139 -14.97 6.69 26.11
C ALA A 139 -15.03 8.09 25.47
N THR A 140 -13.89 8.78 25.44
CA THR A 140 -13.79 10.17 25.00
C THR A 140 -12.71 10.34 23.95
N SER A 141 -13.00 11.12 22.91
CA SER A 141 -11.99 11.54 21.93
C SER A 141 -11.17 12.69 22.52
N ILE A 142 -9.85 12.64 22.34
CA ILE A 142 -9.00 13.80 22.65
C ILE A 142 -9.29 14.90 21.61
N THR A 143 -9.54 16.13 22.09
CA THR A 143 -9.87 17.30 21.26
C THR A 143 -8.98 18.49 21.59
N GLY A 144 -8.93 19.46 20.66
CA GLY A 144 -8.17 20.70 20.82
C GLY A 144 -6.83 20.62 20.10
N ASP A 145 -5.76 20.90 20.83
CA ASP A 145 -4.39 20.97 20.30
C ASP A 145 -3.78 19.61 19.96
N VAL A 146 -4.37 18.55 20.49
CA VAL A 146 -4.02 17.18 20.18
C VAL A 146 -5.22 16.51 19.54
N SER A 147 -4.98 15.85 18.42
CA SER A 147 -5.95 14.96 17.78
C SER A 147 -5.43 13.52 17.81
N SER A 148 -6.34 12.57 17.74
CA SER A 148 -6.03 11.15 17.58
C SER A 148 -6.35 10.70 16.16
N SER A 149 -5.57 9.75 15.63
CA SER A 149 -5.84 9.19 14.31
C SER A 149 -7.03 8.24 14.34
N SER A 150 -7.98 8.43 13.42
CA SER A 150 -9.06 7.47 13.16
C SER A 150 -8.62 6.24 12.36
N SER A 151 -7.38 6.23 11.83
CA SER A 151 -6.83 5.11 11.04
C SER A 151 -5.80 4.27 11.81
N THR A 152 -5.08 4.86 12.78
CA THR A 152 -3.95 4.21 13.48
C THR A 152 -4.11 4.28 15.00
N ASN A 153 -4.16 3.13 15.66
CA ASN A 153 -4.34 3.05 17.13
C ASN A 153 -3.22 3.77 17.89
N GLY A 154 -3.59 4.57 18.90
CA GLY A 154 -2.64 5.21 19.81
C GLY A 154 -1.82 6.35 19.20
N SER A 155 -2.00 6.67 17.93
CA SER A 155 -1.32 7.79 17.29
C SER A 155 -1.98 9.11 17.71
N LEU A 156 -1.18 9.94 18.38
CA LEU A 156 -1.54 11.32 18.74
C LEU A 156 -0.74 12.28 17.88
N THR A 157 -1.40 13.29 17.35
CA THR A 157 -0.76 14.37 16.59
C THR A 157 -1.13 15.70 17.19
N VAL A 158 -0.13 16.55 17.42
CA VAL A 158 -0.35 17.93 17.81
C VAL A 158 -0.82 18.69 16.57
N THR A 159 -2.09 19.10 16.55
CA THR A 159 -2.74 19.83 15.45
C THR A 159 -2.81 21.33 15.69
N GLY A 160 -2.51 21.78 16.91
CA GLY A 160 -2.48 23.20 17.27
C GLY A 160 -1.74 23.43 18.59
N ILE A 161 -1.52 24.70 18.94
CA ILE A 161 -1.08 25.16 20.27
C ILE A 161 -1.96 26.36 20.66
N GLN A 162 -3.27 26.19 20.56
CA GLN A 162 -4.27 27.23 20.74
C GLN A 162 -4.46 27.58 22.22
N GLY A 163 -4.64 28.86 22.53
CA GLY A 163 -4.99 29.31 23.89
C GLY A 163 -3.85 29.29 24.91
N LYS A 164 -2.64 28.86 24.54
CA LYS A 164 -1.42 29.14 25.30
C LYS A 164 -0.68 30.28 24.61
N GLY A 165 -0.71 31.46 25.24
CA GLY A 165 0.15 32.56 24.83
C GLY A 165 1.58 32.06 24.80
N VAL A 166 2.23 32.18 23.65
CA VAL A 166 3.66 31.93 23.52
C VAL A 166 4.35 33.08 24.24
N THR A 167 4.72 32.87 25.51
CA THR A 167 5.40 33.90 26.32
C THR A 167 6.75 34.19 25.70
N LEU A 168 6.88 35.34 25.06
CA LEU A 168 8.14 35.83 24.53
C LEU A 168 9.06 36.22 25.70
N PRO A 169 10.34 35.81 25.73
CA PRO A 169 11.34 36.36 26.64
C PRO A 169 11.36 37.89 26.53
N SER A 170 11.55 38.58 27.66
CA SER A 170 11.31 40.02 27.83
C SER A 170 12.26 40.99 27.09
N SER A 171 12.95 40.56 26.02
CA SER A 171 13.88 41.43 25.29
C SER A 171 14.09 41.00 23.84
N GLY A 172 13.82 41.93 22.92
CA GLY A 172 14.19 41.85 21.51
C GLY A 172 13.12 41.30 20.55
N VAL A 173 13.24 41.69 19.28
CA VAL A 173 12.56 41.00 18.16
C VAL A 173 13.08 39.57 18.16
N GLN A 174 12.21 38.57 18.16
CA GLN A 174 12.60 37.16 18.20
C GLN A 174 11.79 36.37 17.17
N TYR A 175 12.38 35.31 16.64
CA TYR A 175 11.70 34.34 15.77
C TYR A 175 11.87 32.93 16.32
N LEU A 176 10.93 32.06 15.98
CA LEU A 176 10.99 30.65 16.34
C LEU A 176 11.79 29.90 15.27
N ALA A 177 12.91 29.30 15.66
CA ALA A 177 13.79 28.54 14.78
C ALA A 177 13.88 27.09 15.25
N TYR A 178 13.92 26.13 14.32
CA TYR A 178 14.16 24.73 14.67
C TYR A 178 15.66 24.54 14.91
N ASP A 179 16.03 24.23 16.15
CA ASP A 179 17.39 23.87 16.50
C ASP A 179 17.58 22.36 16.31
N ALA A 180 18.26 21.99 15.22
CA ALA A 180 18.54 20.60 14.88
C ALA A 180 19.46 19.90 15.88
N THR A 181 20.27 20.64 16.65
CA THR A 181 21.16 20.05 17.67
C THR A 181 20.40 19.66 18.93
N GLN A 182 19.33 20.41 19.26
CA GLN A 182 18.47 20.15 20.41
C GLN A 182 17.17 19.43 20.03
N GLY A 183 16.92 19.20 18.74
CA GLY A 183 15.72 18.54 18.22
C GLY A 183 14.43 19.28 18.56
N LYS A 184 14.45 20.60 18.75
CA LYS A 184 13.30 21.38 19.22
C LYS A 184 13.26 22.79 18.65
N TRP A 185 12.07 23.36 18.60
CA TRP A 185 11.86 24.76 18.27
C TRP A 185 12.30 25.65 19.45
N VAL A 186 13.16 26.64 19.19
CA VAL A 186 13.69 27.59 20.19
C VAL A 186 13.50 29.03 19.72
N PHE A 187 13.29 29.95 20.66
CA PHE A 187 13.33 31.37 20.35
C PHE A 187 14.78 31.80 20.11
N GLN A 188 14.99 32.49 19.00
CA GLN A 188 16.27 33.12 18.69
C GLN A 188 16.06 34.62 18.55
N THR A 189 16.97 35.38 19.15
CA THR A 189 17.12 36.81 18.90
C THR A 189 18.01 36.97 17.66
N PRO A 190 17.56 37.67 16.60
CA PRO A 190 18.42 38.07 15.51
C PRO A 190 19.62 38.82 16.07
N SER A 191 20.83 38.38 15.73
CA SER A 191 22.08 39.02 16.15
C SER A 191 22.47 40.21 15.26
N GLY A 192 21.80 40.37 14.11
CA GLY A 192 21.91 41.54 13.24
C GLY A 192 20.72 42.48 13.33
N SER A 193 20.89 43.75 12.95
CA SER A 193 19.78 44.68 12.77
C SER A 193 18.73 44.08 11.82
N VAL A 194 17.47 44.02 12.26
CA VAL A 194 16.35 43.61 11.41
C VAL A 194 15.80 44.87 10.72
N PRO A 195 15.99 45.05 9.40
CA PRO A 195 15.49 46.21 8.69
C PRO A 195 13.95 46.22 8.66
N THR A 196 13.36 47.41 8.65
CA THR A 196 11.94 47.58 8.37
C THR A 196 11.68 47.24 6.91
N LEU A 197 10.72 46.35 6.63
CA LEU A 197 10.34 45.98 5.27
C LEU A 197 9.28 46.94 4.72
N ALA A 198 9.52 47.51 3.54
CA ALA A 198 8.49 48.16 2.75
C ALA A 198 7.66 47.12 1.97
N ASN A 199 6.49 47.53 1.47
CA ASN A 199 5.68 46.69 0.57
C ASN A 199 6.52 46.26 -0.65
N GLY A 200 6.51 44.97 -0.99
CA GLY A 200 7.39 44.41 -2.04
C GLY A 200 8.76 43.92 -1.57
N GLN A 201 9.11 44.08 -0.30
CA GLN A 201 10.39 43.61 0.25
C GLN A 201 10.23 42.34 1.08
N LEU A 202 11.20 41.44 0.97
CA LEU A 202 11.36 40.30 1.87
C LEU A 202 12.58 40.51 2.77
N LEU A 203 12.51 39.98 3.98
CA LEU A 203 13.69 39.83 4.83
C LEU A 203 14.51 38.66 4.29
N THR A 204 15.73 38.93 3.85
CA THR A 204 16.70 37.91 3.47
C THR A 204 17.89 37.97 4.42
N GLY A 205 18.45 36.82 4.78
CA GLY A 205 19.59 36.78 5.69
C GLY A 205 19.77 35.43 6.36
N ASN A 206 20.78 35.35 7.21
CA ASN A 206 21.09 34.17 8.03
C ASN A 206 20.83 34.41 9.52
N GLY A 207 20.04 35.43 9.88
CA GLY A 207 19.78 35.84 11.26
C GLY A 207 20.85 36.78 11.84
N THR A 208 22.10 36.70 11.36
CA THR A 208 23.22 37.56 11.77
C THR A 208 23.43 38.75 10.82
N ILE A 209 23.22 38.54 9.53
CA ILE A 209 23.20 39.61 8.52
C ILE A 209 21.83 39.53 7.86
N ASN A 210 21.02 40.57 8.09
CA ASN A 210 19.67 40.66 7.56
C ASN A 210 19.56 41.88 6.65
N SER A 211 18.85 41.75 5.54
CA SER A 211 18.64 42.82 4.56
C SER A 211 17.19 42.83 4.09
N ALA A 212 16.65 44.02 3.87
CA ALA A 212 15.36 44.21 3.22
C ALA A 212 15.60 44.16 1.71
N THR A 213 15.24 43.03 1.09
CA THR A 213 15.47 42.80 -0.33
C THR A 213 14.17 43.01 -1.07
N THR A 214 14.11 44.05 -1.91
CA THR A 214 13.00 44.27 -2.83
C THR A 214 12.98 43.15 -3.86
N LEU A 215 11.84 42.46 -3.98
CA LEU A 215 11.65 41.50 -5.07
C LEU A 215 11.47 42.28 -6.38
N ALA A 216 12.33 41.97 -7.35
CA ALA A 216 12.32 42.58 -8.68
C ALA A 216 12.43 41.50 -9.76
N GLY A 217 11.91 41.81 -10.94
CA GLY A 217 11.86 40.87 -12.06
C GLY A 217 10.70 39.88 -11.93
N ASP A 218 11.02 38.62 -11.70
CA ASP A 218 10.09 37.50 -11.79
C ASP A 218 9.24 37.22 -10.57
N GLY A 219 9.68 37.72 -9.42
CA GLY A 219 8.92 37.65 -8.18
C GLY A 219 8.33 39.02 -7.86
N SER A 220 7.11 39.04 -7.35
CA SER A 220 6.50 40.21 -6.72
C SER A 220 5.83 39.81 -5.41
N LEU A 221 5.92 40.69 -4.41
CA LEU A 221 5.26 40.51 -3.13
C LEU A 221 4.30 41.68 -2.90
N ILE A 222 3.00 41.46 -3.10
CA ILE A 222 1.97 42.49 -2.93
C ILE A 222 0.96 41.98 -1.91
N GLY A 223 0.74 42.75 -0.84
CA GLY A 223 -0.25 42.40 0.19
C GLY A 223 0.01 41.05 0.87
N GLY A 224 1.28 40.67 1.05
CA GLY A 224 1.68 39.40 1.67
C GLY A 224 1.61 38.18 0.74
N THR A 225 1.16 38.34 -0.50
CA THR A 225 1.12 37.25 -1.49
C THR A 225 2.37 37.31 -2.37
N LEU A 226 3.18 36.25 -2.33
CA LEU A 226 4.30 36.07 -3.25
C LEU A 226 3.78 35.50 -4.57
N THR A 227 3.92 36.27 -5.64
CA THR A 227 3.57 35.86 -7.00
C THR A 227 4.84 35.73 -7.82
N VAL A 228 4.99 34.62 -8.55
CA VAL A 228 6.06 34.44 -9.54
C VAL A 228 5.45 34.60 -10.93
N SER A 229 5.75 35.71 -11.59
CA SER A 229 5.13 36.16 -12.83
C SER A 229 5.91 35.74 -14.09
N GLY A 230 7.14 35.19 -13.98
CA GLY A 230 7.96 34.80 -15.14
C GLY A 230 9.36 34.24 -14.84
N LEU A 231 10.21 34.17 -15.88
CA LEU A 231 11.68 33.92 -15.86
C LEU A 231 12.48 35.08 -16.53
N GLN A 232 11.92 36.29 -16.56
CA GLN A 232 12.54 37.55 -16.98
C GLN A 232 13.92 37.77 -16.33
N GLY A 233 14.94 37.83 -17.19
CA GLY A 233 16.34 37.99 -16.77
C GLY A 233 17.19 36.74 -16.96
N LYS A 234 16.59 35.58 -17.30
CA LYS A 234 17.32 34.55 -18.04
C LYS A 234 17.28 34.95 -19.51
N ASN A 235 18.40 35.46 -20.01
CA ASN A 235 18.56 35.71 -21.44
C ASN A 235 18.27 34.40 -22.18
N LEU A 236 17.10 34.33 -22.81
CA LEU A 236 16.94 33.42 -23.93
C LEU A 236 18.01 33.88 -24.94
N PRO A 237 18.87 32.99 -25.45
CA PRO A 237 19.80 33.37 -26.50
C PRO A 237 19.01 34.05 -27.62
N ALA A 238 19.58 35.10 -28.22
CA ALA A 238 18.98 35.70 -29.41
C ALA A 238 18.76 34.59 -30.44
N LEU A 239 17.61 34.61 -31.14
CA LEU A 239 17.36 33.66 -32.21
C LEU A 239 18.52 33.76 -33.19
N PRO A 240 19.28 32.69 -33.44
CA PRO A 240 20.49 32.79 -34.23
C PRO A 240 20.11 33.22 -35.64
N THR A 241 20.75 34.28 -36.09
CA THR A 241 20.56 34.86 -37.42
C THR A 241 21.28 34.05 -38.51
N SER A 242 21.79 32.86 -38.17
CA SER A 242 22.55 32.02 -39.08
C SER A 242 21.61 31.32 -40.06
N THR A 243 21.74 31.65 -41.33
CA THR A 243 21.04 31.03 -42.46
C THR A 243 21.52 29.60 -42.75
N VAL A 244 22.45 29.06 -41.96
CA VAL A 244 23.16 27.81 -42.27
C VAL A 244 22.40 26.57 -41.79
N PHE A 245 21.60 26.66 -40.72
CA PHE A 245 20.86 25.52 -40.18
C PHE A 245 19.42 25.91 -39.78
N PRO A 246 18.38 25.49 -40.52
CA PRO A 246 17.02 26.00 -40.32
C PRO A 246 16.28 25.39 -39.12
N VAL A 247 16.86 24.41 -38.41
CA VAL A 247 16.22 23.74 -37.27
C VAL A 247 17.19 23.62 -36.11
N GLN A 248 16.86 24.30 -35.02
CA GLN A 248 17.57 24.22 -33.76
C GLN A 248 16.56 24.00 -32.63
N LEU A 249 17.00 23.31 -31.59
CA LEU A 249 16.21 23.13 -30.37
C LEU A 249 16.85 23.94 -29.25
N LEU A 250 16.03 24.73 -28.57
CA LEU A 250 16.44 25.39 -27.34
C LEU A 250 16.52 24.35 -26.24
N SER A 251 17.70 24.13 -25.70
CA SER A 251 17.96 23.12 -24.67
C SER A 251 18.62 23.76 -23.46
N PHE A 252 18.32 23.24 -22.26
CA PHE A 252 18.96 23.71 -21.04
C PHE A 252 20.29 23.00 -20.82
N ASN A 253 21.37 23.77 -20.71
CA ASN A 253 22.70 23.28 -20.37
C ASN A 253 22.90 23.32 -18.86
N GLY A 254 22.80 22.16 -18.20
CA GLY A 254 22.94 22.03 -16.74
C GLY A 254 24.33 22.35 -16.20
N THR A 255 25.37 22.29 -17.03
CA THR A 255 26.75 22.63 -16.62
C THR A 255 26.95 24.14 -16.52
N ASN A 256 26.32 24.88 -17.44
CA ASN A 256 26.48 26.34 -17.54
C ASN A 256 25.26 27.09 -16.98
N ASN A 257 24.27 26.35 -16.48
CA ASN A 257 22.99 26.81 -15.96
C ASN A 257 22.24 27.80 -16.88
N SER A 258 22.39 27.62 -18.20
CA SER A 258 21.89 28.52 -19.25
C SER A 258 21.11 27.76 -20.32
N TRP A 259 20.16 28.43 -20.96
CA TRP A 259 19.52 27.93 -22.17
C TRP A 259 20.43 28.20 -23.38
N GLU A 260 20.59 27.23 -24.27
CA GLU A 260 21.40 27.35 -25.48
C GLU A 260 20.68 26.69 -26.67
N PHE A 261 20.77 27.31 -27.85
CA PHE A 261 20.33 26.66 -29.09
C PHE A 261 21.37 25.64 -29.50
N LYS A 262 20.94 24.39 -29.70
CA LYS A 262 21.78 23.34 -30.27
C LYS A 262 21.35 23.05 -31.70
N ASP A 263 22.35 23.03 -32.58
CA ASP A 263 22.19 22.59 -33.96
C ASP A 263 21.85 21.09 -33.96
N LEU A 264 20.81 20.73 -34.73
CA LEU A 264 20.57 19.34 -35.06
C LEU A 264 21.42 19.00 -36.28
N ILE A 265 22.67 18.59 -36.04
CA ILE A 265 23.59 18.17 -37.09
C ILE A 265 23.42 16.67 -37.34
N GLY A 266 23.18 16.26 -38.59
CA GLY A 266 23.36 14.87 -39.02
C GLY A 266 22.13 13.97 -39.14
N ALA A 267 20.94 14.51 -39.41
CA ALA A 267 19.84 13.70 -39.93
C ALA A 267 19.37 14.27 -41.28
N ASN A 268 18.80 13.43 -42.14
CA ASN A 268 18.04 13.88 -43.30
C ASN A 268 16.82 14.69 -42.83
N ILE A 269 17.03 15.94 -42.45
CA ILE A 269 15.98 16.83 -42.00
C ILE A 269 15.26 17.30 -43.28
N MET A 270 14.02 16.86 -43.48
CA MET A 270 13.16 17.44 -44.50
C MET A 270 12.91 18.91 -44.15
N THR A 271 13.63 19.80 -44.82
CA THR A 271 13.36 21.23 -44.71
C THR A 271 12.05 21.57 -45.43
N LYS A 272 11.33 22.61 -45.01
CA LYS A 272 10.03 23.00 -45.59
C LYS A 272 10.09 23.33 -47.10
N THR A 273 11.27 23.64 -47.62
CA THR A 273 11.52 23.84 -49.06
C THR A 273 11.58 22.53 -49.86
N VAL A 274 11.73 21.39 -49.19
CA VAL A 274 11.82 20.04 -49.77
C VAL A 274 10.55 19.22 -49.47
N TYR A 275 9.70 19.69 -48.55
CA TYR A 275 8.46 19.00 -48.15
C TYR A 275 7.25 19.92 -48.31
N ASP A 276 6.44 19.66 -49.34
CA ASP A 276 5.10 20.24 -49.50
C ASP A 276 4.05 19.24 -48.98
N PRO A 277 3.45 19.46 -47.79
CA PRO A 277 2.49 18.53 -47.21
C PRO A 277 1.18 18.43 -48.00
N THR A 278 0.96 19.30 -49.00
CA THR A 278 -0.26 19.33 -49.82
C THR A 278 -0.13 18.57 -51.14
N GLY A 279 1.08 18.20 -51.56
CA GLY A 279 1.39 17.58 -52.86
C GLY A 279 2.17 16.26 -52.76
N LYS A 280 1.60 15.24 -52.10
CA LYS A 280 2.29 13.98 -51.75
C LYS A 280 2.85 13.14 -52.92
N SER A 281 2.51 13.44 -54.17
CA SER A 281 2.99 12.69 -55.35
C SER A 281 4.27 13.25 -55.98
N ALA A 282 4.75 14.43 -55.57
CA ALA A 282 5.90 15.09 -56.21
C ALA A 282 7.23 14.95 -55.46
N ASP A 283 7.22 14.76 -54.13
CA ASP A 283 8.42 14.93 -53.32
C ASP A 283 9.35 13.70 -53.26
N ALA A 284 8.97 12.56 -53.85
CA ALA A 284 9.81 11.35 -53.86
C ALA A 284 10.67 11.19 -55.13
N PHE A 285 10.42 11.97 -56.20
CA PHE A 285 11.06 11.71 -57.50
C PHE A 285 11.38 12.96 -58.34
N ASP A 286 11.36 14.17 -57.77
CA ASP A 286 11.85 15.37 -58.46
C ASP A 286 13.39 15.45 -58.42
N LEU A 287 14.00 14.79 -59.41
CA LEU A 287 15.44 14.67 -59.57
C LEU A 287 16.12 16.00 -59.95
N THR A 288 15.36 17.04 -60.32
CA THR A 288 15.91 18.36 -60.67
C THR A 288 16.48 19.11 -59.46
N LYS A 289 16.13 18.66 -58.24
CA LYS A 289 16.65 19.22 -56.98
C LYS A 289 17.87 18.48 -56.44
N HIS A 290 18.34 17.43 -57.12
CA HIS A 290 19.55 16.70 -56.76
C HIS A 290 20.77 17.24 -57.53
N THR A 291 21.77 17.79 -56.82
CA THR A 291 23.02 18.27 -57.41
C THR A 291 23.88 17.10 -57.90
N GLY A 292 24.01 16.93 -59.22
CA GLY A 292 24.78 15.84 -59.85
C GLY A 292 24.25 15.36 -61.19
N TRP A 293 23.05 15.77 -61.59
CA TRP A 293 22.47 15.50 -62.92
C TRP A 293 22.89 16.61 -63.91
N PRO A 294 23.49 16.29 -65.08
CA PRO A 294 23.91 17.32 -66.03
C PRO A 294 22.71 18.06 -66.63
N ALA A 295 22.78 19.39 -66.62
CA ALA A 295 21.65 20.30 -66.92
C ALA A 295 21.36 20.52 -68.41
N ASN A 296 21.94 19.75 -69.35
CA ASN A 296 21.70 19.95 -70.78
C ASN A 296 20.90 18.79 -71.41
N ALA A 297 19.72 19.11 -71.95
CA ALA A 297 18.81 18.18 -72.64
C ALA A 297 19.35 17.65 -73.99
N SER A 298 20.67 17.65 -74.21
CA SER A 298 21.31 17.26 -75.47
C SER A 298 22.45 16.24 -75.31
N GLY A 299 22.69 15.74 -74.09
CA GLY A 299 23.62 14.64 -73.84
C GLY A 299 22.98 13.27 -74.13
N PHE A 300 23.76 12.33 -74.66
CA PHE A 300 23.32 10.94 -74.83
C PHE A 300 23.87 10.07 -73.71
N LEU A 301 23.10 9.05 -73.32
CA LEU A 301 23.55 8.04 -72.37
C LEU A 301 24.42 7.05 -73.13
N THR A 302 25.73 7.09 -72.90
CA THR A 302 26.71 6.23 -73.56
C THR A 302 27.15 5.10 -72.63
N ASN A 303 27.29 3.88 -73.16
CA ASN A 303 27.94 2.78 -72.46
C ASN A 303 29.37 2.69 -72.97
N ASN A 304 30.36 2.80 -72.08
CA ASN A 304 31.78 2.71 -72.43
C ASN A 304 32.26 1.27 -72.72
N GLY A 305 31.34 0.31 -72.85
CA GLY A 305 31.63 -1.10 -73.08
C GLY A 305 31.87 -1.91 -71.80
N THR A 306 31.85 -1.28 -70.62
CA THR A 306 32.02 -1.97 -69.31
C THR A 306 30.72 -2.10 -68.52
N GLY A 307 29.57 -1.74 -69.10
CA GLY A 307 28.26 -1.81 -68.44
C GLY A 307 27.88 -0.57 -67.62
N THR A 308 28.77 0.41 -67.50
CA THR A 308 28.49 1.68 -66.82
C THR A 308 27.96 2.69 -67.83
N LEU A 309 26.77 3.22 -67.55
CA LEU A 309 26.12 4.24 -68.36
C LEU A 309 26.60 5.63 -67.91
N SER A 310 27.06 6.45 -68.84
CA SER A 310 27.55 7.81 -68.59
C SER A 310 27.05 8.76 -69.66
N TRP A 311 26.59 9.94 -69.25
CA TRP A 311 26.14 10.99 -70.17
C TRP A 311 27.33 11.68 -70.84
N SER A 312 27.32 11.80 -72.17
CA SER A 312 28.34 12.54 -72.92
C SER A 312 27.76 13.31 -74.11
N THR A 313 28.46 14.36 -74.55
CA THR A 313 28.13 15.14 -75.76
C THR A 313 28.89 14.56 -76.97
N PRO A 314 28.22 14.19 -78.08
CA PRO A 314 28.91 13.65 -79.26
C PRO A 314 29.84 14.69 -79.89
N SER A 315 31.00 14.26 -80.39
CA SER A 315 32.01 15.14 -81.00
C SER A 315 32.03 15.08 -82.54
N GLY A 316 31.30 14.15 -83.16
CA GLY A 316 31.15 14.02 -84.62
C GLY A 316 29.78 14.49 -85.16
N THR A 317 29.63 14.58 -86.48
CA THR A 317 28.32 14.86 -87.11
C THR A 317 27.32 13.76 -86.82
N VAL A 318 26.14 14.11 -86.31
CA VAL A 318 25.05 13.16 -86.07
C VAL A 318 24.07 13.20 -87.26
N PRO A 319 23.90 12.11 -88.03
CA PRO A 319 22.97 12.07 -89.15
C PRO A 319 21.51 12.14 -88.68
N THR A 320 20.64 12.74 -89.49
CA THR A 320 19.18 12.65 -89.29
C THR A 320 18.71 11.23 -89.59
N LEU A 321 17.99 10.60 -88.66
CA LEU A 321 17.46 9.25 -88.82
C LEU A 321 16.10 9.27 -89.52
N ALA A 322 15.91 8.40 -90.52
CA ALA A 322 14.60 8.10 -91.08
C ALA A 322 13.88 6.98 -90.29
N ASN A 323 12.56 6.81 -90.51
CA ASN A 323 11.81 5.72 -89.89
C ASN A 323 12.44 4.36 -90.28
N GLY A 324 12.60 3.46 -89.31
CA GLY A 324 13.32 2.19 -89.51
C GLY A 324 14.82 2.25 -89.24
N GLN A 325 15.40 3.43 -88.98
CA GLN A 325 16.83 3.57 -88.74
C GLN A 325 17.15 3.83 -87.27
N ILE A 326 18.26 3.26 -86.82
CA ILE A 326 18.90 3.59 -85.54
C ILE A 326 20.23 4.27 -85.77
N LEU A 327 20.66 5.07 -84.79
CA LEU A 327 22.02 5.57 -84.77
C LEU A 327 22.96 4.46 -84.28
N THR A 328 23.96 4.12 -85.08
CA THR A 328 25.06 3.24 -84.66
C THR A 328 26.37 4.01 -84.75
N GLY A 329 27.24 3.83 -83.77
CA GLY A 329 28.50 4.56 -83.71
C GLY A 329 29.10 4.56 -82.32
N ASN A 330 30.28 5.18 -82.19
CA ASN A 330 31.01 5.29 -80.93
C ASN A 330 30.97 6.71 -80.33
N GLY A 331 30.07 7.57 -80.82
CA GLY A 331 29.97 8.98 -80.42
C GLY A 331 30.87 9.94 -81.22
N THR A 332 31.93 9.45 -81.85
CA THR A 332 32.84 10.23 -82.71
C THR A 332 32.58 9.97 -84.20
N THR A 333 32.36 8.72 -84.59
CA THR A 333 31.87 8.33 -85.93
C THR A 333 30.48 7.73 -85.77
N ASN A 334 29.48 8.38 -86.38
CA ASN A 334 28.07 8.02 -86.22
C ASN A 334 27.41 7.85 -87.59
N SER A 335 26.64 6.77 -87.75
CA SER A 335 25.93 6.42 -88.99
C SER A 335 24.48 6.04 -88.71
N ALA A 336 23.59 6.39 -89.63
CA ALA A 336 22.20 5.93 -89.63
C ALA A 336 22.13 4.52 -90.26
N THR A 337 21.71 3.53 -89.47
CA THR A 337 21.66 2.13 -89.89
C THR A 337 20.21 1.66 -89.88
N THR A 338 19.71 1.19 -91.03
CA THR A 338 18.36 0.61 -91.14
C THR A 338 18.32 -0.75 -90.45
N LEU A 339 17.38 -0.93 -89.52
CA LEU A 339 17.08 -2.23 -88.93
C LEU A 339 16.28 -3.07 -89.94
N ALA A 340 16.70 -4.31 -90.17
CA ALA A 340 16.03 -5.26 -91.04
C ALA A 340 16.12 -6.68 -90.45
N GLY A 341 15.18 -7.55 -90.85
CA GLY A 341 15.06 -8.91 -90.32
C GLY A 341 14.22 -8.95 -89.05
N ASP A 342 14.69 -9.67 -88.03
CA ASP A 342 13.93 -9.99 -86.82
C ASP A 342 13.77 -8.79 -85.85
N ALA A 343 14.35 -7.64 -86.17
CA ALA A 343 14.13 -6.39 -85.46
C ALA A 343 13.68 -5.30 -86.44
N THR A 344 12.53 -4.68 -86.15
CA THR A 344 12.01 -3.54 -86.93
C THR A 344 11.70 -2.37 -86.01
N LEU A 345 11.96 -1.15 -86.49
CA LEU A 345 11.65 0.08 -85.77
C LEU A 345 10.68 0.91 -86.59
N SER A 346 9.49 1.16 -86.08
CA SER A 346 8.52 2.03 -86.76
C SER A 346 7.83 2.95 -85.76
N GLY A 347 7.81 4.25 -86.03
CA GLY A 347 7.12 5.23 -85.18
C GLY A 347 7.67 5.33 -83.75
N GLY A 348 8.94 4.97 -83.53
CA GLY A 348 9.59 4.99 -82.21
C GLY A 348 9.43 3.71 -81.38
N THR A 349 8.70 2.70 -81.88
CA THR A 349 8.59 1.39 -81.23
C THR A 349 9.53 0.38 -81.89
N LEU A 350 10.47 -0.16 -81.13
CA LEU A 350 11.29 -1.30 -81.54
C LEU A 350 10.51 -2.59 -81.28
N THR A 351 10.29 -3.37 -82.33
CA THR A 351 9.69 -4.70 -82.25
C THR A 351 10.74 -5.73 -82.63
N ILE A 352 10.95 -6.72 -81.77
CA ILE A 352 11.80 -7.88 -82.05
C ILE A 352 10.87 -9.09 -82.16
N SER A 353 10.84 -9.72 -83.33
CA SER A 353 9.97 -10.86 -83.67
C SER A 353 10.66 -12.20 -83.40
#